data_AF-A0A973KSM0-F1
#
_entry.id   AF-A0A973KSM0-F1
#
_cell.length_a   1.000
_cell.length_b   1.000
_cell.length_c   1.000
_cell.angle_alpha   90.00
_cell.angle_beta   90.00
_cell.angle_gamma   90.00
#
_symmetry.space_group_name_H-M   'P 1'
#
loop_
_entity.id
_entity.type
_entity.pdbx_description
1 polymer ?
#
loop_
_entity_poly.entity_id
_entity_poly.type
_entity_poly.pdbx_seq_one_letter_code
_entity_poly.pdbx_strand_id
1 'polypeptide(L)'
;MRLLGNGLARAAVRFKPAAFAGTFIALMLAAAIVSACGILLESGLRATVPPGRYASAPVVVAAEQRVGNREESEPAPDRVRLDSSLVATAARTQGVAAAAPDWSFPVQGGGASWTAHGWGSA
;
A
#
# COMPACT_ATOMS: atom_id res chain seq x y z
N MET A 1 40.41 -16.35 -31.84
CA MET A 1 40.67 -15.40 -30.73
C MET A 1 40.69 -16.21 -29.43
N ARG A 2 41.88 -16.56 -28.93
CA ARG A 2 42.05 -17.38 -27.71
C ARG A 2 41.80 -16.50 -26.48
N LEU A 3 40.90 -16.90 -25.60
CA LEU A 3 40.70 -16.31 -24.27
C LEU A 3 41.94 -16.59 -23.40
N LEU A 4 43.00 -15.81 -23.57
CA LEU A 4 44.08 -15.68 -22.58
C LEU A 4 43.66 -14.60 -21.58
N GLY A 5 43.54 -14.93 -20.29
CA GLY A 5 43.32 -13.87 -19.29
C GLY A 5 43.03 -14.27 -17.85
N ASN A 6 42.56 -15.50 -17.56
CA ASN A 6 42.07 -15.81 -16.21
C ASN A 6 43.11 -16.48 -15.28
N GLY A 7 44.34 -16.70 -15.75
CA GLY A 7 45.38 -17.42 -15.00
C GLY A 7 45.85 -16.69 -13.74
N LEU A 8 46.02 -15.37 -13.82
CA LEU A 8 46.46 -14.54 -12.70
C LEU A 8 45.36 -14.37 -11.64
N ALA A 9 44.10 -14.24 -12.07
CA ALA A 9 42.95 -14.21 -11.17
C ALA A 9 42.80 -15.52 -10.38
N ARG A 10 42.97 -16.67 -11.03
CA ARG A 10 42.95 -17.99 -10.37
C ARG A 10 44.14 -18.19 -9.42
N ALA A 11 45.31 -17.66 -9.76
CA ALA A 11 46.48 -17.70 -8.88
C ALA A 11 46.25 -16.87 -7.61
N ALA A 12 45.67 -15.67 -7.72
CA ALA A 12 45.36 -14.80 -6.59
C ALA A 12 44.40 -15.46 -5.57
N VAL A 13 43.36 -16.17 -6.03
CA VAL A 13 42.46 -16.96 -5.17
C VAL A 13 43.21 -18.07 -4.41
N ARG A 14 44.20 -18.69 -5.06
CA ARG A 14 44.96 -19.82 -4.50
C ARG A 14 46.00 -19.39 -3.45
N PHE A 15 46.55 -18.18 -3.57
CA PHE A 15 47.57 -17.66 -2.64
C PHE A 15 46.98 -17.03 -1.36
N LYS A 16 45.71 -16.59 -1.37
CA LYS A 16 45.02 -16.03 -0.18
C LYS A 16 43.53 -16.40 -0.12
N PRO A 17 43.20 -17.69 0.11
CA PRO A 17 41.82 -18.17 0.04
C PRO A 17 40.89 -17.55 1.10
N ALA A 18 41.40 -17.26 2.30
CA ALA A 18 40.60 -16.66 3.37
C ALA A 18 40.19 -15.20 3.06
N ALA A 19 41.11 -14.41 2.50
CA ALA A 19 40.81 -13.03 2.11
C ALA A 19 39.80 -12.98 0.94
N PHE A 20 39.95 -13.88 -0.04
CA PHE A 20 39.00 -13.99 -1.14
C PHE A 20 37.61 -14.42 -0.66
N ALA A 21 37.53 -15.41 0.22
CA ALA A 21 36.26 -15.84 0.82
C ALA A 21 35.58 -14.71 1.58
N GLY A 22 36.33 -13.93 2.37
CA GLY A 22 35.82 -12.77 3.10
C GLY A 22 35.22 -11.71 2.18
N THR A 23 35.95 -11.28 1.15
CA THR A 23 35.45 -10.29 0.18
C THR A 23 34.27 -10.84 -0.63
N PHE A 24 34.31 -12.11 -1.03
CA PHE A 24 33.21 -12.75 -1.74
C PHE A 24 31.93 -12.76 -0.91
N ILE A 25 32.00 -13.18 0.36
CA ILE A 25 30.85 -13.20 1.27
C ILE A 25 30.34 -11.79 1.51
N ALA A 26 31.23 -10.81 1.73
CA ALA A 26 30.84 -9.41 1.93
C ALA A 26 30.08 -8.85 0.72
N LEU A 27 30.60 -9.06 -0.49
CA LEU A 27 29.94 -8.61 -1.73
C LEU A 27 28.64 -9.37 -2.00
N MET A 28 28.60 -10.67 -1.70
CA MET A 28 27.40 -11.49 -1.84
C MET A 28 26.28 -11.01 -0.92
N LEU A 29 26.61 -10.73 0.35
CA LEU A 29 25.64 -10.21 1.32
C LEU A 29 25.18 -8.80 0.95
N ALA A 30 26.08 -7.93 0.49
CA ALA A 30 25.73 -6.60 0.00
C ALA A 30 24.77 -6.68 -1.19
N ALA A 31 25.06 -7.53 -2.18
CA ALA A 31 24.20 -7.75 -3.33
C ALA A 31 22.82 -8.32 -2.93
N ALA A 32 22.79 -9.24 -1.95
CA ALA A 32 21.55 -9.81 -1.43
C ALA A 32 20.66 -8.74 -0.76
N ILE A 33 21.25 -7.89 0.09
CA ILE A 33 20.52 -6.80 0.76
C ILE A 33 19.95 -5.83 -0.28
N VAL A 34 20.78 -5.36 -1.22
CA VAL A 34 20.33 -4.44 -2.29
C VAL A 34 19.21 -5.06 -3.11
N SER A 35 19.31 -6.35 -3.46
CA SER A 35 18.26 -7.07 -4.20
C SER A 35 16.98 -7.19 -3.39
N ALA A 36 17.06 -7.52 -2.10
CA ALA A 36 15.89 -7.61 -1.21
C ALA A 36 15.18 -6.25 -1.09
N CYS A 37 15.93 -5.17 -0.89
CA CYS A 37 15.38 -3.82 -0.90
C CYS A 37 14.72 -3.47 -2.24
N GLY A 38 15.33 -3.85 -3.37
CA GLY A 38 14.76 -3.66 -4.70
C GLY A 38 13.44 -4.40 -4.89
N ILE A 39 13.35 -5.66 -4.45
CA ILE A 39 12.11 -6.45 -4.52
C ILE A 39 11.02 -5.83 -3.65
N LEU A 40 11.36 -5.39 -2.43
CA LEU A 40 10.41 -4.69 -1.56
C LEU A 40 9.94 -3.37 -2.17
N LEU A 41 10.83 -2.61 -2.79
CA LEU A 41 10.51 -1.34 -3.44
C LEU A 41 9.61 -1.55 -4.67
N GLU A 42 9.94 -2.49 -5.56
CA GLU A 42 9.09 -2.86 -6.70
C GLU A 42 7.73 -3.35 -6.22
N SER A 43 7.70 -4.15 -5.14
CA SER A 43 6.43 -4.59 -4.54
C SER A 43 5.63 -3.40 -4.02
N GLY A 44 6.26 -2.43 -3.35
CA GLY A 44 5.59 -1.23 -2.86
C GLY A 44 5.04 -0.34 -3.99
N LEU A 45 5.79 -0.21 -5.09
CA LEU A 45 5.37 0.58 -6.26
C LEU A 45 4.27 -0.11 -7.07
N ARG A 46 4.35 -1.44 -7.21
CA ARG A 46 3.42 -2.24 -8.00
C ARG A 46 2.21 -2.72 -7.20
N ALA A 47 2.27 -2.74 -5.87
CA ALA A 47 1.16 -3.04 -5.00
C ALA A 47 0.10 -1.95 -5.08
N THR A 48 -0.72 -2.01 -6.12
CA THR A 48 -2.01 -1.34 -6.16
C THR A 48 -3.05 -2.38 -5.76
N VAL A 49 -3.66 -2.21 -4.59
CA VAL A 49 -4.86 -2.96 -4.24
C VAL A 49 -5.99 -2.30 -5.03
N PRO A 50 -6.59 -2.97 -6.04
CA PRO A 50 -7.69 -2.38 -6.77
C PRO A 50 -8.79 -2.03 -5.75
N PRO A 51 -9.37 -0.82 -5.80
CA PRO A 51 -10.43 -0.45 -4.88
C PRO A 51 -11.58 -1.44 -5.06
N GLY A 52 -11.84 -2.29 -4.07
CA GLY A 52 -12.89 -3.31 -4.19
C GLY A 52 -14.27 -2.66 -4.27
N ARG A 53 -14.70 -2.08 -3.15
CA ARG A 53 -16.05 -1.50 -3.00
C ARG A 53 -16.26 -0.20 -3.78
N TYR A 54 -15.22 0.62 -3.91
CA TYR A 54 -15.33 1.95 -4.53
C TYR A 54 -14.78 1.98 -5.97
N ALA A 55 -14.58 0.83 -6.62
CA ALA A 55 -14.09 0.78 -8.01
C ALA A 55 -14.94 1.59 -8.99
N SER A 56 -16.26 1.64 -8.76
CA SER A 56 -17.23 2.37 -9.58
C SER A 56 -17.40 3.84 -9.17
N ALA A 57 -16.74 4.30 -8.09
CA ALA A 57 -16.86 5.64 -7.55
C ALA A 57 -15.57 6.46 -7.79
N PRO A 58 -15.54 7.35 -8.80
CA PRO A 58 -14.34 8.14 -9.10
C PRO A 58 -13.96 9.10 -7.98
N VAL A 59 -14.94 9.50 -7.16
CA VAL A 59 -14.76 10.45 -6.05
C VAL A 59 -15.43 9.89 -4.81
N VAL A 60 -14.69 9.86 -3.70
CA VAL A 60 -15.20 9.51 -2.37
C VAL A 60 -15.01 10.72 -1.46
N VAL A 61 -16.09 11.17 -0.82
CA VAL A 61 -16.06 12.27 0.15
C VAL A 61 -16.13 11.67 1.55
N ALA A 62 -15.11 11.95 2.36
CA ALA A 62 -15.01 11.47 3.74
C ALA A 62 -14.79 12.66 4.69
N ALA A 63 -15.29 12.54 5.91
CA ALA A 63 -15.00 13.50 6.97
C ALA A 63 -13.53 13.36 7.39
N GLU A 64 -12.93 14.48 7.82
CA GLU A 64 -11.65 14.47 8.50
C GLU A 64 -11.75 13.64 9.78
N GLN A 65 -10.85 12.65 9.95
CA GLN A 65 -10.88 11.72 11.08
C GLN A 65 -10.16 12.29 12.31
N ARG A 66 -10.44 13.55 12.59
CA ARG A 66 -9.91 14.29 13.72
C ARG A 66 -11.01 15.14 14.34
N VAL A 67 -10.92 15.36 15.64
CA VAL A 67 -11.87 16.14 16.41
C VAL A 67 -11.13 17.22 17.19
N GLY A 68 -11.75 18.40 17.31
CA GLY A 68 -11.14 19.57 17.92
C GLY A 68 -11.02 20.74 16.95
N ASN A 69 -10.33 21.79 17.38
CA ASN A 69 -10.08 22.97 16.53
C ASN A 69 -8.72 22.84 15.83
N ARG A 70 -8.36 23.83 15.02
CA ARG A 70 -7.12 23.79 14.22
C ARG A 70 -5.84 23.82 15.07
N GLU A 71 -5.90 24.31 16.30
CA GLU A 71 -4.75 24.43 17.21
C GLU A 71 -4.62 23.22 18.14
N GLU A 72 -5.75 22.60 18.49
CA GLU A 72 -5.85 21.41 19.34
C GLU A 72 -6.80 20.41 18.69
N SER A 73 -6.21 19.44 17.98
CA SER A 73 -6.95 18.38 17.28
C SER A 73 -6.39 17.01 17.62
N GLU A 74 -7.27 16.12 18.04
CA GLU A 74 -6.96 14.73 18.38
C GLU A 74 -7.56 13.76 17.34
N PRO A 75 -6.97 12.56 17.15
CA PRO A 75 -7.59 11.53 16.34
C PRO A 75 -8.99 11.21 16.84
N ALA A 76 -9.95 11.13 15.92
CA ALA A 76 -11.32 10.80 16.30
C ALA A 76 -11.39 9.37 16.89
N PRO A 77 -12.06 9.17 18.03
CA PRO A 77 -12.15 7.85 18.67
C PRO A 77 -13.02 6.86 17.89
N ASP A 78 -13.94 7.39 17.06
CA ASP A 78 -14.76 6.63 16.13
C ASP A 78 -14.80 7.35 14.77
N ARG A 79 -15.35 6.68 13.75
CA ARG A 79 -15.43 7.21 12.40
C ARG A 79 -16.30 8.47 12.35
N VAL A 80 -15.68 9.61 12.06
CA VAL A 80 -16.41 10.87 11.90
C VAL A 80 -17.37 10.75 10.72
N ARG A 81 -18.64 11.10 10.96
CA ARG A 81 -19.71 11.00 9.96
C ARG A 81 -19.91 12.34 9.26
N LEU A 82 -20.27 12.26 7.99
CA LEU A 82 -20.74 13.40 7.21
C LEU A 82 -22.25 13.53 7.35
N ASP A 83 -22.74 14.76 7.24
CA ASP A 83 -24.18 15.03 7.18
C ASP A 83 -24.77 14.48 5.87
N SER A 84 -25.90 13.78 5.97
CA SER A 84 -26.55 13.15 4.81
C SER A 84 -27.06 14.15 3.77
N SER A 85 -27.31 15.40 4.15
CA SER A 85 -27.69 16.48 3.23
C SER A 85 -26.62 16.77 2.17
N LEU A 86 -25.35 16.42 2.43
CA LEU A 86 -24.27 16.56 1.46
C LEU A 86 -24.47 15.71 0.22
N VAL A 87 -25.19 14.59 0.30
CA VAL A 87 -25.54 13.77 -0.87
C VAL A 87 -26.42 14.58 -1.83
N ALA A 88 -27.43 15.26 -1.30
CA ALA A 88 -28.31 16.11 -2.10
C ALA A 88 -27.56 17.30 -2.71
N THR A 89 -26.60 17.86 -1.97
CA THR A 89 -25.72 18.92 -2.48
C THR A 89 -24.81 18.41 -3.59
N ALA A 90 -24.17 17.25 -3.41
CA ALA A 90 -23.33 16.63 -4.43
C ALA A 90 -24.12 16.30 -5.70
N ALA A 91 -25.33 15.75 -5.56
CA ALA A 91 -26.21 15.44 -6.69
C ALA A 91 -26.63 16.67 -7.51
N ARG A 92 -26.61 17.88 -6.93
CA ARG A 92 -26.92 19.13 -7.64
C ARG A 92 -25.71 19.76 -8.33
N THR A 93 -24.50 19.27 -8.09
CA THR A 93 -23.29 19.81 -8.69
C THR A 93 -23.19 19.42 -10.16
N GLN A 94 -22.86 20.38 -11.02
CA GLN A 94 -22.69 20.14 -12.44
C GLN A 94 -21.60 19.10 -12.69
N GLY A 95 -21.91 18.07 -13.49
CA GLY A 95 -20.99 16.98 -13.83
C GLY A 95 -21.10 15.74 -12.94
N VAL A 96 -21.92 15.77 -11.89
CA VAL A 96 -22.20 14.59 -11.07
C VAL A 96 -23.31 13.76 -11.72
N ALA A 97 -23.00 12.52 -12.11
CA ALA A 97 -23.98 11.60 -12.68
C ALA A 97 -24.87 10.95 -11.61
N ALA A 98 -24.29 10.58 -10.48
CA ALA A 98 -24.98 10.00 -9.33
C ALA A 98 -24.20 10.30 -8.05
N ALA A 99 -24.92 10.46 -6.94
CA ALA A 99 -24.35 10.56 -5.60
C ALA A 99 -25.14 9.65 -4.66
N ALA A 100 -24.45 8.87 -3.84
CA ALA A 100 -25.06 7.94 -2.90
C ALA A 100 -24.43 8.04 -1.52
N PRO A 101 -25.24 7.91 -0.43
CA PRO A 101 -24.71 7.83 0.91
C PRO A 101 -23.98 6.50 1.13
N ASP A 102 -22.84 6.56 1.82
CA ASP A 102 -22.12 5.38 2.28
C ASP A 102 -22.37 5.11 3.77
N TRP A 103 -22.84 3.91 4.10
CA TRP A 103 -22.95 3.46 5.48
C TRP A 103 -22.78 1.95 5.58
N SER A 104 -22.27 1.51 6.72
CA SER A 104 -22.00 0.12 7.07
C SER A 104 -22.57 -0.20 8.43
N PHE A 105 -23.12 -1.39 8.59
CA PHE A 105 -23.69 -1.84 9.85
C PHE A 105 -23.38 -3.32 10.09
N PRO A 106 -23.13 -3.72 11.35
CA PRO A 106 -22.89 -5.12 11.66
C PRO A 106 -24.19 -5.91 11.55
N VAL A 107 -24.10 -7.12 11.01
CA VAL A 107 -25.19 -8.09 10.95
C VAL A 107 -24.68 -9.37 11.60
N GLN A 108 -25.44 -9.89 12.57
CA GLN A 108 -25.11 -11.13 13.29
C GLN A 108 -26.15 -12.20 12.93
N GLY A 109 -25.70 -13.42 12.63
CA GLY A 109 -26.59 -14.54 12.35
C GLY A 109 -25.86 -15.88 12.26
N GLY A 110 -26.49 -16.97 12.72
CA GLY A 110 -25.92 -18.32 12.60
C GLY A 110 -24.54 -18.51 13.26
N GLY A 111 -24.19 -17.70 14.26
CA GLY A 111 -22.88 -17.72 14.91
C GLY A 111 -21.76 -16.97 14.17
N ALA A 112 -22.09 -16.25 13.09
CA ALA A 112 -21.14 -15.44 12.34
C ALA A 112 -21.55 -13.96 12.30
N SER A 113 -20.54 -13.12 12.08
CA SER A 113 -20.65 -11.66 11.98
C SER A 113 -20.31 -11.23 10.57
N TRP A 114 -21.18 -10.43 9.96
CA TRP A 114 -20.97 -9.78 8.67
C TRP A 114 -21.08 -8.27 8.80
N THR A 115 -20.53 -7.56 7.83
CA THR A 115 -20.77 -6.12 7.65
C THR A 115 -21.68 -5.96 6.44
N ALA A 116 -22.88 -5.42 6.66
CA ALA A 116 -23.80 -5.07 5.60
C ALA A 116 -23.64 -3.60 5.20
N HIS A 117 -24.07 -3.31 3.98
CA HIS A 117 -23.92 -2.02 3.33
C HIS A 117 -25.21 -1.64 2.60
N GLY A 118 -25.44 -0.34 2.45
CA GLY A 118 -26.55 0.17 1.64
C GLY A 118 -26.34 -0.13 0.16
N TRP A 119 -27.36 -0.61 -0.54
CA TRP A 119 -27.29 -0.94 -1.98
C TRP A 119 -26.92 0.25 -2.87
N GLY A 120 -27.19 1.48 -2.45
CA GLY A 120 -26.80 2.68 -3.19
C GLY A 120 -25.28 2.89 -3.27
N SER A 121 -24.50 2.24 -2.41
CA SER A 121 -23.03 2.34 -2.36
C SER A 121 -22.29 1.21 -3.09
N ALA A 122 -23.04 0.31 -3.73
CA ALA A 122 -22.52 -0.86 -4.45
C ALA A 122 -22.20 -0.55 -5.92
#